data_AF-A0AAW7ZAC8-F1
#
_entry.id   AF-A0AAW7ZAC8-F1
#
_cell.length_a   1.000
_cell.length_b   1.000
_cell.length_c   1.000
_cell.angle_alpha   90.00
_cell.angle_beta   90.00
_cell.angle_gamma   90.00
#
_symmetry.space_group_name_H-M   'P 1'
#
loop_
_entity.id
_entity.type
_entity.pdbx_description
1 polymer ?
#
loop_
_entity_poly.entity_id
_entity_poly.type
_entity_poly.pdbx_seq_one_letter_code
_entity_poly.pdbx_strand_id
1 'polypeptide(L)' 'MTNTDELTAHLSKVLSELRKAVDASVAMRANSKSEAKAIALIWEGFLGTFIGYIMKKGRETGQNLLADISFRNIWRR' A
#
# COMPACT_ATOMS: atom_id res chain seq x y z
N MET A 1 8.20 4.84 24.91
CA MET A 1 7.91 4.72 23.47
C MET A 1 6.87 5.77 23.15
N THR A 2 7.06 6.56 22.10
CA THR A 2 6.08 7.55 21.67
C THR A 2 5.04 6.88 20.75
N ASN A 3 3.85 7.47 20.64
CA ASN A 3 2.81 6.98 19.70
C ASN A 3 3.33 6.88 18.26
N THR A 4 4.30 7.71 17.89
CA THR A 4 4.95 7.70 16.58
C THR A 4 5.84 6.46 16.39
N ASP A 5 6.57 6.03 17.43
CA ASP A 5 7.42 4.84 17.37
C ASP A 5 6.58 3.57 17.16
N GLU A 6 5.42 3.50 17.82
CA GLU A 6 4.47 2.39 17.67
C GLU A 6 3.87 2.34 16.25
N LEU A 7 3.50 3.50 15.71
CA LEU A 7 3.04 3.63 14.32
C LEU A 7 4.12 3.17 13.33
N THR A 8 5.37 3.60 13.51
CA THR A 8 6.49 3.17 12.67
C THR A 8 6.73 1.66 12.74
N ALA A 9 6.68 1.08 13.94
CA ALA A 9 6.84 -0.36 14.12
C ALA A 9 5.71 -1.15 13.45
N HIS A 10 4.46 -0.68 13.57
CA HIS A 10 3.31 -1.29 12.91
C HIS A 10 3.43 -1.23 11.39
N LEU A 11 3.73 -0.07 10.82
CA LEU A 11 3.90 0.11 9.37
C LEU A 11 5.06 -0.72 8.83
N SER A 12 6.14 -0.88 9.59
CA SER A 12 7.28 -1.73 9.21
C SER A 12 6.89 -3.21 9.11
N LYS A 13 6.04 -3.71 10.01
CA LYS A 13 5.49 -5.08 9.93
C LYS A 13 4.61 -5.27 8.71
N VAL A 14 3.71 -4.31 8.44
CA VAL A 14 2.84 -4.34 7.25
C VAL A 14 3.67 -4.33 5.97
N LEU A 15 4.73 -3.52 5.90
CA LEU A 15 5.65 -3.49 4.75
C LEU A 15 6.36 -4.82 4.52
N SER A 16 6.72 -5.54 5.59
CA SER A 16 7.31 -6.89 5.46
C SER A 16 6.35 -7.87 4.78
N GLU A 17 5.08 -7.87 5.17
CA GLU A 17 4.08 -8.74 4.54
C GLU A 17 3.77 -8.31 3.10
N LEU A 18 3.72 -7.00 2.84
CA LEU A 18 3.54 -6.48 1.47
C LEU A 18 4.69 -6.89 0.55
N ARG A 19 5.94 -6.91 1.03
CA ARG A 19 7.09 -7.39 0.24
C ARG A 19 6.90 -8.84 -0.19
N LYS A 20 6.51 -9.73 0.73
CA LYS A 20 6.23 -11.14 0.41
C LYS A 20 5.13 -11.27 -0.65
N ALA A 21 4.07 -10.47 -0.54
CA ALA A 21 2.98 -10.46 -1.51
C ALA A 21 3.42 -9.97 -2.89
N VAL A 22 4.30 -8.96 -2.95
CA VAL A 22 4.91 -8.49 -4.20
C VAL A 22 5.79 -9.57 -4.83
N ASP A 23 6.67 -10.19 -4.06
CA ASP A 23 7.58 -11.24 -4.56
C ASP A 23 6.80 -12.43 -5.12
N ALA A 24 5.78 -12.89 -4.39
CA ALA A 24 4.86 -13.94 -4.87
C ALA A 24 4.12 -13.51 -6.15
N SER A 25 3.63 -12.27 -6.19
CA SER A 25 2.95 -11.73 -7.38
C SER A 25 3.88 -11.72 -8.60
N VAL A 26 5.14 -11.31 -8.45
CA VAL A 26 6.12 -11.29 -9.55
C VAL A 26 6.39 -12.71 -10.06
N ALA A 27 6.59 -13.67 -9.15
CA ALA A 27 6.82 -15.06 -9.51
C ALA A 27 5.63 -15.65 -10.30
N MET A 28 4.39 -15.39 -9.86
CA MET A 28 3.19 -15.86 -10.55
C MET A 28 2.99 -15.17 -11.91
N ARG A 29 3.26 -13.86 -12.02
CA ARG A 29 3.17 -13.11 -13.29
C ARG A 29 4.13 -13.66 -14.36
N ALA A 30 5.26 -14.24 -13.97
CA ALA A 30 6.22 -14.83 -14.90
C ALA A 30 5.71 -16.14 -15.55
N ASN A 31 4.75 -16.84 -14.92
CA ASN A 31 4.29 -18.15 -15.37
C ASN A 31 3.26 -18.09 -16.50
N SER A 32 2.35 -17.10 -16.51
CA SER A 32 1.40 -16.92 -17.61
C SER A 32 0.80 -15.51 -17.75
N LYS A 33 0.42 -15.14 -18.98
CA LYS A 33 -0.30 -13.88 -19.26
C LYS A 33 -1.70 -13.83 -18.62
N SER A 34 -2.33 -14.97 -18.39
CA SER A 34 -3.66 -15.05 -17.75
C SER A 34 -3.54 -14.74 -16.26
N GLU A 35 -2.57 -15.34 -15.57
CA GLU A 35 -2.26 -15.04 -14.17
C GLU A 35 -1.87 -13.58 -13.98
N ALA A 36 -1.15 -12.99 -14.93
CA ALA A 36 -0.79 -11.58 -14.87
C ALA A 36 -2.00 -10.64 -14.82
N LYS A 37 -3.09 -10.95 -15.52
CA LYS A 37 -4.33 -10.17 -15.45
C LYS A 37 -5.05 -10.36 -14.12
N ALA A 38 -5.14 -11.61 -13.64
CA ALA A 38 -5.77 -11.89 -12.34
C ALA A 38 -5.05 -11.18 -11.19
N ILE A 39 -3.71 -11.18 -11.22
CA ILE A 39 -2.88 -10.49 -10.22
C ILE A 39 -3.08 -8.98 -10.27
N ALA A 40 -3.18 -8.40 -11.47
CA ALA A 40 -3.48 -6.97 -11.61
C ALA A 40 -4.82 -6.60 -10.93
N LEU A 41 -5.88 -7.37 -11.17
CA LEU A 41 -7.19 -7.16 -10.54
C LEU A 41 -7.14 -7.26 -9.00
N ILE A 42 -6.36 -8.21 -8.46
CA ILE A 42 -6.16 -8.33 -7.00
C ILE A 42 -5.50 -7.08 -6.45
N TRP A 43 -4.45 -6.58 -7.11
CA TRP A 43 -3.76 -5.36 -6.70
C TRP A 43 -4.64 -4.11 -6.83
N GLU A 44 -5.45 -4.00 -7.88
CA GLU A 44 -6.42 -2.92 -8.05
C GLU A 44 -7.44 -2.91 -6.89
N GLY A 45 -7.99 -4.07 -6.52
CA GLY A 45 -8.92 -4.20 -5.39
C GLY A 45 -8.29 -3.81 -4.05
N PHE A 46 -7.05 -4.25 -3.80
CA PHE A 46 -6.30 -3.90 -2.60
C PHE A 46 -6.02 -2.39 -2.53
N LEU A 47 -5.47 -1.81 -3.59
CA LEU A 47 -5.11 -0.39 -3.64
C LEU A 47 -6.35 0.49 -3.55
N GLY A 48 -7.44 0.13 -4.25
CA GLY A 48 -8.72 0.83 -4.18
C GLY A 48 -9.28 0.85 -2.76
N THR A 49 -9.24 -0.29 -2.07
CA THR A 49 -9.70 -0.39 -0.67
C THR A 49 -8.84 0.46 0.27
N PHE A 50 -7.51 0.36 0.14
CA PHE A 50 -6.57 1.09 1.01
C PHE A 50 -6.64 2.61 0.82
N ILE A 51 -6.54 3.09 -0.43
CA ILE A 51 -6.63 4.51 -0.75
C ILE A 51 -8.03 5.05 -0.40
N GLY A 52 -9.08 4.27 -0.69
CA GLY A 52 -10.45 4.61 -0.34
C GLY A 52 -10.62 4.82 1.16
N TYR A 53 -10.00 3.99 2.00
CA TYR A 53 -10.03 4.15 3.45
C TYR A 53 -9.31 5.42 3.92
N ILE A 54 -8.13 5.73 3.35
CA ILE A 54 -7.40 6.97 3.67
C ILE A 54 -8.27 8.20 3.34
N MET A 55 -8.85 8.25 2.14
CA MET A 55 -9.73 9.35 1.74
C MET A 55 -10.99 9.44 2.59
N LYS A 56 -11.56 8.29 2.98
CA LYS A 56 -12.72 8.24 3.89
C LYS A 56 -12.36 8.86 5.23
N LYS A 57 -11.22 8.48 5.82
CA LYS A 57 -10.75 9.06 7.08
C LYS A 57 -10.46 10.54 6.97
N GLY A 58 -9.88 11.00 5.85
CA GLY A 58 -9.70 12.42 5.59
C GLY A 58 -11.03 13.19 5.54
N ARG A 59 -12.06 12.63 4.91
CA ARG A 59 -13.41 13.22 4.87
C ARG A 59 -14.10 13.24 6.25
N GLU A 60 -13.93 12.17 7.04
CA GLU A 60 -14.54 12.04 8.38
C GLU A 60 -13.89 12.94 9.43
N THR A 61 -12.57 13.15 9.34
CA THR A 61 -11.80 13.81 10.41
C THR A 61 -11.27 15.19 10.02
N GLY A 62 -11.34 15.55 8.74
CA GLY A 62 -10.66 16.73 8.19
C GLY A 62 -9.14 16.55 8.05
N GLN A 63 -8.56 15.44 8.51
CA GLN A 63 -7.12 15.17 8.46
C GLN A 63 -6.78 14.31 7.24
N ASN A 64 -6.39 14.94 6.13
CA ASN A 64 -5.99 14.22 4.92
C ASN A 64 -4.51 13.80 4.99
N LEU A 65 -4.27 12.53 5.34
CA LEU A 65 -2.92 11.95 5.38
C LEU A 65 -2.15 12.09 4.06
N LEU A 66 -2.83 12.17 2.91
CA LEU A 66 -2.15 12.32 1.61
C LEU A 66 -1.75 13.77 1.31
N ALA A 67 -2.35 14.76 1.97
CA ALA A 67 -2.09 16.17 1.70
C ALA A 67 -0.67 16.57 2.14
N ASP A 68 -0.18 16.00 3.23
CA ASP A 68 1.14 16.30 3.78
C ASP A 68 2.25 15.36 3.25
N ILE A 69 1.89 14.38 2.42
CA ILE A 69 2.85 13.44 1.82
C ILE A 69 3.38 14.01 0.50
N SER A 70 4.68 14.28 0.47
CA SER A 70 5.38 14.60 -0.78
C SER A 70 5.66 13.34 -1.58
N PHE A 71 4.79 13.01 -2.54
CA PHE A 71 5.02 11.92 -3.49
C PHE A 71 6.31 12.12 -4.29
N ARG A 72 6.70 13.37 -4.58
CA ARG A 72 7.99 13.67 -5.22
C ARG A 72 9.17 13.13 -4.42
N ASN A 73 9.12 13.15 -3.08
CA ASN A 73 10.19 12.62 -2.24
C ASN A 73 10.18 11.09 -2.17
N ILE A 74 9.02 10.45 -2.41
CA ILE A 74 8.89 8.99 -2.48
C ILE A 74 9.57 8.45 -3.74
N TRP A 75 9.30 9.05 -4.90
CA TRP A 75 9.78 8.56 -6.21
C TRP A 75 11.21 9.01 -6.58
N ARG A 76 11.84 9.86 -5.76
CA ARG A 76 13.23 10.31 -5.95
C ARG A 76 14.27 9.43 -5.27
N ARG A 77 13.84 8.48 -4.45
CA ARG A 77 14.70 7.44 -3.87
C ARG A 77 14.74 6.23 -4.79
#